data_AF-A0A6B2ZBL3-F1
#
_entry.id   AF-A0A6B2ZBL3-F1
#
_cell.length_a   1.000
_cell.length_b   1.000
_cell.length_c   1.000
_cell.angle_alpha   90.00
_cell.angle_beta   90.00
_cell.angle_gamma   90.00
#
_symmetry.space_group_name_H-M   'P 1'
#
loop_
_entity.id
_entity.type
_entity.pdbx_description
1 polymer ?
#
loop_
_entity_poly.entity_id
_entity_poly.type
_entity_poly.pdbx_seq_one_letter_code
_entity_poly.pdbx_strand_id
1 'polypeptide(L)'
;MSGGSYNYLCYSGDLEDINSRRYDLEQMAARLAGLGYAQDAARETEELLLLLRQWEVRAATRIQRLTTVWKAVEWWDSSDWSEDRVREALAKYRGEPGKPEVDPA
;
A
#
# COMPACT_ATOMS: atom_id res chain seq x y z
N MET A 1 -32.18 -11.19 -4.56
CA MET A 1 -31.05 -11.99 -5.06
C MET A 1 -30.15 -12.28 -3.87
N SER A 2 -29.88 -13.54 -3.52
CA SER A 2 -28.91 -13.85 -2.47
C SER A 2 -27.50 -13.61 -3.02
N GLY A 3 -26.67 -12.83 -2.33
CA GLY A 3 -25.32 -12.47 -2.78
C GLY A 3 -24.30 -13.60 -2.78
N GLY A 4 -24.71 -14.87 -2.68
CA GLY A 4 -23.83 -16.00 -2.38
C GLY A 4 -23.25 -15.93 -0.96
N SER A 5 -22.67 -17.03 -0.47
CA SER A 5 -22.11 -17.10 0.90
C SER A 5 -20.82 -16.31 1.10
N TYR A 6 -20.15 -15.93 0.01
CA TYR A 6 -18.86 -15.22 0.00
C TYR A 6 -18.83 -14.17 -1.11
N ASN A 7 -19.97 -13.49 -1.36
CA ASN A 7 -20.08 -12.40 -2.34
C ASN A 7 -19.50 -12.72 -3.73
N TYR A 8 -19.59 -13.98 -4.15
CA TYR A 8 -19.00 -14.49 -5.39
C TYR A 8 -17.51 -14.17 -5.58
N LEU A 9 -16.67 -14.41 -4.56
CA LEU A 9 -15.19 -14.35 -4.66
C LEU A 9 -14.64 -15.06 -5.91
N CYS A 10 -15.28 -16.13 -6.37
CA CYS A 10 -14.87 -16.86 -7.58
C CYS A 10 -14.97 -16.05 -8.88
N TYR A 11 -15.64 -14.89 -8.86
CA TYR A 11 -15.73 -13.97 -9.99
C TYR A 11 -14.87 -12.72 -9.80
N SER A 12 -14.02 -12.67 -8.78
CA SER A 12 -13.08 -11.56 -8.62
C SER A 12 -12.08 -11.54 -9.78
N GLY A 13 -12.05 -10.40 -10.48
CA GLY A 13 -11.35 -10.27 -11.78
C GLY A 13 -9.94 -9.69 -11.69
N ASP A 14 -9.60 -9.02 -10.58
CA ASP A 14 -8.31 -8.36 -10.40
C ASP A 14 -7.91 -8.22 -8.91
N LEU A 15 -6.71 -7.68 -8.70
CA LEU A 15 -6.13 -7.48 -7.37
C LEU A 15 -6.85 -6.40 -6.56
N GLU A 16 -7.44 -5.39 -7.19
CA GLU A 16 -8.16 -4.33 -6.49
C GLU A 16 -9.46 -4.87 -5.88
N ASP A 17 -10.23 -5.62 -6.67
CA ASP A 17 -11.44 -6.28 -6.22
C ASP A 17 -11.14 -7.27 -5.08
N ILE A 18 -10.14 -8.13 -5.25
CA ILE A 18 -9.67 -9.06 -4.20
C ILE A 18 -9.25 -8.30 -2.93
N ASN A 19 -8.52 -7.20 -3.06
CA ASN A 19 -8.08 -6.39 -1.93
C ASN A 19 -9.26 -5.71 -1.19
N SER A 20 -10.32 -5.36 -1.91
CA SER A 20 -11.54 -4.78 -1.32
C SER A 20 -12.40 -5.79 -0.55
N ARG A 21 -12.23 -7.10 -0.83
CA ARG A 21 -13.03 -8.21 -0.26
C ARG A 21 -12.27 -9.06 0.75
N ARG A 22 -11.34 -8.46 1.50
CA ARG A 22 -10.53 -9.16 2.51
C ARG A 22 -11.35 -9.93 3.54
N TYR A 23 -12.47 -9.37 3.98
CA TYR A 23 -13.37 -10.05 4.90
C TYR A 23 -13.91 -11.37 4.31
N ASP A 24 -14.28 -11.36 3.02
CA ASP A 24 -14.77 -12.58 2.37
C ASP A 24 -13.66 -13.63 2.23
N LEU A 25 -12.41 -13.20 1.96
CA LEU A 25 -11.25 -14.09 1.94
C LEU A 25 -10.97 -14.71 3.32
N GLU A 26 -11.09 -13.95 4.41
CA GLU A 26 -10.97 -14.47 5.78
C GLU A 26 -12.03 -15.54 6.07
N GLN A 27 -13.27 -15.27 5.68
CA GLN A 27 -14.37 -16.22 5.83
C GLN A 27 -14.15 -17.49 4.97
N MET A 28 -13.61 -17.34 3.76
CA MET A 28 -13.27 -18.46 2.88
C MET A 28 -12.13 -19.30 3.46
N ALA A 29 -11.06 -18.68 3.95
CA ALA A 29 -9.95 -19.37 4.62
C ALA A 29 -10.44 -20.19 5.82
N ALA A 30 -11.25 -19.56 6.69
CA ALA A 30 -11.85 -20.23 7.84
C ALA A 30 -12.76 -21.40 7.41
N ARG A 31 -13.54 -21.24 6.34
CA ARG A 31 -14.36 -22.31 5.80
C ARG A 31 -13.51 -23.48 5.31
N LEU A 32 -12.49 -23.21 4.50
CA LEU A 32 -11.61 -24.23 3.91
C LEU A 32 -10.88 -25.01 5.01
N ALA A 33 -10.35 -24.31 6.01
CA ALA A 33 -9.73 -24.95 7.17
C ALA A 33 -10.70 -25.87 7.93
N GLY A 34 -11.96 -25.42 8.11
CA GLY A 34 -13.00 -26.18 8.80
C GLY A 34 -13.51 -27.43 8.06
N LEU A 35 -13.18 -27.61 6.78
CA LEU A 35 -13.56 -28.81 6.02
C LEU A 35 -12.72 -30.05 6.41
N GLY A 36 -11.54 -29.85 6.99
CA GLY A 36 -10.67 -30.96 7.43
C GLY A 36 -9.94 -31.70 6.31
N TYR A 37 -10.22 -31.42 5.04
CA TYR A 37 -9.54 -32.02 3.88
C TYR A 37 -9.02 -30.99 2.85
N ALA A 38 -9.19 -29.69 3.09
CA ALA A 38 -8.86 -28.60 2.15
C ALA A 38 -7.77 -27.66 2.72
N GLN A 39 -6.82 -28.21 3.48
CA GLN A 39 -5.80 -27.43 4.18
C GLN A 39 -4.84 -26.70 3.23
N ASP A 40 -4.59 -27.28 2.05
CA ASP A 40 -3.82 -26.65 0.98
C ASP A 40 -4.48 -25.36 0.49
N ALA A 41 -5.75 -25.42 0.11
CA ALA A 41 -6.51 -24.27 -0.34
C ALA A 41 -6.71 -23.22 0.77
N ALA A 42 -6.92 -23.68 2.02
CA ALA A 42 -6.99 -22.78 3.18
C ALA A 42 -5.69 -21.99 3.34
N ARG A 43 -4.55 -22.70 3.30
CA ARG A 43 -3.23 -22.10 3.42
C ARG A 43 -2.93 -21.12 2.29
N GLU A 44 -3.24 -21.46 1.04
CA GLU A 44 -3.06 -20.53 -0.08
C GLU A 44 -3.90 -19.25 0.09
N THR A 45 -5.12 -19.38 0.61
CA THR A 45 -6.00 -18.23 0.90
C THR A 45 -5.42 -17.34 2.02
N GLU A 46 -4.88 -17.95 3.08
CA GLU A 46 -4.21 -17.24 4.18
C GLU A 46 -2.92 -16.54 3.71
N GLU A 47 -2.13 -17.21 2.87
CA GLU A 47 -0.91 -16.63 2.30
C GLU A 47 -1.25 -15.41 1.41
N LEU A 48 -2.33 -15.47 0.62
CA LEU A 48 -2.83 -14.32 -0.13
C LEU A 48 -3.20 -13.15 0.78
N LEU A 49 -3.95 -13.38 1.87
CA LEU A 49 -4.28 -12.36 2.86
C LEU A 49 -3.03 -11.71 3.46
N LEU A 50 -2.02 -12.52 3.79
CA LEU A 50 -0.74 -12.05 4.31
C LEU A 50 -0.01 -11.17 3.28
N LEU A 51 0.04 -11.59 2.02
CA LEU A 51 0.66 -10.82 0.94
C LEU A 51 -0.01 -9.46 0.76
N LEU A 52 -1.35 -9.42 0.74
CA LEU A 52 -2.12 -8.18 0.62
C LEU A 52 -1.80 -7.22 1.79
N ARG A 53 -1.79 -7.73 3.03
CA ARG A 53 -1.45 -6.93 4.21
C ARG A 53 -0.01 -6.41 4.18
N GLN A 54 0.94 -7.25 3.78
CA GLN A 54 2.35 -6.83 3.66
C GLN A 54 2.51 -5.76 2.59
N TRP A 55 1.85 -5.93 1.45
CA TRP A 55 1.86 -4.95 0.37
C TRP A 55 1.30 -3.61 0.83
N GLU A 56 0.15 -3.59 1.49
CA GLU A 56 -0.51 -2.38 1.98
C GLU A 56 0.39 -1.59 2.94
N VAL A 57 0.97 -2.24 3.95
CA VAL A 57 1.89 -1.60 4.90
C VAL A 57 3.12 -1.02 4.19
N ARG A 58 3.70 -1.80 3.26
CA ARG A 58 4.89 -1.40 2.48
C ARG A 58 4.60 -0.24 1.53
N ALA A 59 3.41 -0.22 0.92
CA ALA A 59 2.96 0.83 0.03
C ALA A 59 2.67 2.11 0.82
N ALA A 60 1.89 2.04 1.90
CA ALA A 60 1.59 3.18 2.77
C ALA A 60 2.86 3.86 3.29
N THR A 61 3.84 3.07 3.75
CA THR A 61 5.14 3.60 4.21
C THR A 61 5.90 4.33 3.10
N ARG A 62 5.89 3.80 1.87
CA ARG A 62 6.54 4.44 0.72
C ARG A 62 5.84 5.73 0.33
N ILE A 63 4.51 5.71 0.25
CA ILE A 63 3.68 6.87 -0.03
C ILE A 63 4.02 7.97 0.97
N GLN A 64 3.92 7.69 2.27
CA GLN A 64 4.21 8.67 3.32
C GLN A 64 5.60 9.30 3.18
N ARG A 65 6.62 8.51 2.86
CA ARG A 65 7.99 9.00 2.69
C ARG A 65 8.18 9.81 1.40
N LEU A 66 7.48 9.46 0.33
CA LEU A 66 7.67 10.05 -0.99
C LEU A 66 6.74 11.24 -1.27
N THR A 67 5.61 11.38 -0.58
CA THR A 67 4.63 12.45 -0.81
C THR A 67 5.27 13.84 -0.82
N THR A 68 6.20 14.13 0.10
CA THR A 68 6.89 15.42 0.13
C THR A 68 7.79 15.64 -1.09
N VAL A 69 8.45 14.59 -1.57
CA VAL A 69 9.31 14.66 -2.77
C VAL A 69 8.44 14.87 -4.02
N TRP A 70 7.36 14.11 -4.17
CA TRP A 70 6.42 14.25 -5.29
C TRP A 70 5.83 15.66 -5.34
N LYS A 71 5.39 16.18 -4.19
CA LYS A 71 4.89 17.55 -4.08
C LYS A 71 5.94 18.59 -4.50
N ALA A 72 7.21 18.40 -4.10
CA ALA A 72 8.26 19.33 -4.46
C ALA A 72 8.52 19.36 -5.97
N VAL A 73 8.47 18.20 -6.63
CA VAL A 73 8.60 18.10 -8.09
C VAL A 73 7.40 18.73 -8.79
N GLU A 74 6.17 18.40 -8.38
CA GLU A 74 4.94 18.98 -8.92
C GLU A 74 4.99 20.52 -8.91
N TRP A 75 5.41 21.09 -7.77
CA TRP A 75 5.47 22.55 -7.60
C TRP A 75 6.65 23.19 -8.33
N TRP A 76 7.73 22.45 -8.58
CA TRP A 76 8.79 22.94 -9.44
C TRP A 76 8.34 22.98 -10.90
N ASP A 77 7.68 21.91 -11.37
CA ASP A 77 7.17 21.81 -12.74
C ASP A 77 6.06 22.84 -13.02
N SER A 78 5.25 23.19 -12.02
CA SER A 78 4.25 24.28 -12.11
C SER A 78 4.84 25.69 -12.01
N SER A 79 6.16 25.82 -11.84
CA SER A 79 6.86 27.10 -11.57
C SER A 79 6.45 27.80 -10.26
N ASP A 80 5.82 27.09 -9.33
CA ASP A 80 5.51 27.60 -7.99
C ASP A 80 6.75 27.60 -7.08
N TRP A 81 7.64 26.61 -7.26
CA TRP A 81 8.88 26.40 -6.50
C TRP A 81 10.11 26.36 -7.42
N SER A 82 11.29 26.58 -6.82
CA SER A 82 12.58 26.35 -7.48
C SER A 82 13.08 24.92 -7.28
N GLU A 83 14.04 24.50 -8.11
CA GLU A 83 14.73 23.22 -8.02
C GLU A 83 15.37 22.99 -6.62
N ASP A 84 15.76 24.06 -5.92
CA ASP A 84 16.31 23.97 -4.56
C ASP A 84 15.35 23.31 -3.57
N ARG A 85 14.03 23.49 -3.74
CA ARG A 85 13.02 22.83 -2.90
C ARG A 85 12.96 21.32 -3.13
N VAL A 86 13.20 20.87 -4.37
CA VAL A 86 13.33 19.44 -4.70
C VAL A 86 14.56 18.85 -4.02
N ARG A 87 15.70 19.58 -4.08
CA ARG A 87 16.95 19.18 -3.42
C ARG A 87 16.77 19.07 -1.90
N GLU A 88 16.09 20.04 -1.29
CA GLU A 88 15.75 20.03 0.14
C GLU A 88 14.86 18.82 0.52
N ALA A 89 13.81 18.55 -0.27
CA ALA A 89 12.92 17.41 -0.03
C ALA A 89 13.64 16.06 -0.16
N LEU A 90 14.56 15.93 -1.14
CA LEU A 90 15.38 14.74 -1.32
C LEU A 90 16.35 14.52 -0.16
N ALA A 91 17.01 15.58 0.33
CA ALA A 91 17.88 15.50 1.51
C ALA A 91 17.11 14.97 2.73
N LYS A 92 15.92 15.52 3.01
CA LYS A 92 15.02 15.05 4.08
C LYS A 92 14.60 13.59 3.89
N TYR A 93 14.20 13.20 2.68
CA TYR A 93 13.81 11.82 2.36
C TYR A 93 14.94 10.80 2.59
N ARG A 94 16.19 11.19 2.34
CA ARG A 94 17.40 10.38 2.55
C ARG A 94 17.88 10.37 4.00
N GLY A 95 17.34 11.25 4.85
CA GLY A 95 17.84 11.44 6.21
C GLY A 95 19.20 12.17 6.26
N GLU A 96 19.50 12.97 5.23
CA GLU A 96 20.71 13.82 5.24
C GLU A 96 20.55 14.93 6.29
N PRO A 97 21.61 15.29 7.04
CA PRO A 97 21.56 16.42 7.95
C PRO A 97 21.25 17.70 7.16
N GLY A 98 20.28 18.48 7.64
CA GLY A 98 19.93 19.76 7.01
C GLY A 98 21.16 20.65 6.90
N LYS A 99 21.31 21.39 5.79
CA LYS A 99 22.36 22.41 5.69
C LYS A 99 22.20 23.35 6.90
N PRO A 100 23.28 23.66 7.64
CA PRO A 100 23.21 24.66 8.69
C PRO A 100 22.69 25.96 8.08
N GLU A 101 21.68 26.53 8.72
CA GLU A 101 21.15 27.84 8.42
C GLU A 101 22.30 28.83 8.62
N VAL A 102 22.76 29.45 7.53
CA VAL A 102 23.80 30.48 7.59
C VAL A 102 23.07 31.76 7.94
N ASP A 103 23.17 32.19 9.20
CA ASP A 103 22.70 33.50 9.63
C ASP A 103 23.37 34.59 8.77
N PRO A 104 22.61 35.52 8.17
CA PRO A 104 23.19 36.66 7.48
C PRO A 104 23.89 37.57 8.50
N ALA A 105 25.16 37.88 8.22
CA ALA A 105 26.02 38.78 8.99
C ALA A 105 25.55 40.24 8.96
#